data_AF-A0A2R7LZG5-F1
#
_entry.id   AF-A0A2R7LZG5-F1
#
_cell.length_a   1.000
_cell.length_b   1.000
_cell.length_c   1.000
_cell.angle_alpha   90.00
_cell.angle_beta   90.00
_cell.angle_gamma   90.00
#
_symmetry.space_group_name_H-M   'P 1'
#
loop_
_entity.id
_entity.type
_entity.pdbx_description
1 polymer ?
#
loop_
_entity_poly.entity_id
_entity_poly.type
_entity_poly.pdbx_seq_one_letter_code
_entity_poly.pdbx_strand_id
1 'polypeptide(L)'
;MRLENNGDTLEISNWMPTGVLRRIGASGFGMAPTVNRFREGAADGTRFRGQRKGGRVIKLPVAFQGESEIEIQDLMRKLVRILNPRVSLATLFVTYDDGTELFTDVVFAGGGDHIFGEGTNSLTFAEWDLTLQSTSAYFTSAESVDVKIDAGGNSGRGLIKTGSMGLSRLRVSSASVIGSVEVDNPGDADAFPIWLVEGPGHHFHADVYGAGFTYDSAVEVGNPITVNTRDKSVTDVNGSVYTGLADAPLLFAIPPGRTTINLSMQDTNGQTRVRLNFQPRYEVVI
;
A
#
# COMPACT_ATOMS: atom_id res chain seq x y z
N MET A 1 6.17 15.83 -2.91
CA MET A 1 6.64 14.51 -2.46
C MET A 1 7.09 14.69 -1.03
N ARG A 2 7.01 13.67 -0.16
CA ARG A 2 7.54 13.77 1.19
C ARG A 2 8.20 12.48 1.65
N LEU A 3 9.17 12.61 2.53
CA LEU A 3 9.77 11.49 3.26
C LEU A 3 9.32 11.55 4.71
N GLU A 4 8.88 10.43 5.24
CA GLU A 4 8.46 10.30 6.64
C GLU A 4 9.17 9.15 7.32
N ASN A 5 9.55 9.36 8.57
CA ASN A 5 10.01 8.29 9.44
C ASN A 5 9.87 8.71 10.91
N ASN A 6 9.33 7.83 11.76
CA ASN A 6 9.27 8.01 13.21
C ASN A 6 8.74 9.39 13.68
N GLY A 7 7.72 9.91 13.00
CA GLY A 7 7.11 11.22 13.30
C GLY A 7 7.87 12.44 12.74
N ASP A 8 9.06 12.26 12.18
CA ASP A 8 9.76 13.29 11.41
C ASP A 8 9.27 13.26 9.96
N THR A 9 8.86 14.41 9.43
CA THR A 9 8.44 14.59 8.03
C THR A 9 9.33 15.62 7.35
N LEU A 10 9.73 15.34 6.11
CA LEU A 10 10.45 16.25 5.24
C LEU A 10 9.72 16.38 3.90
N GLU A 11 9.17 17.56 3.65
CA GLU A 11 8.54 17.92 2.38
C GLU A 11 9.61 18.21 1.33
N ILE A 12 9.40 17.64 0.14
CA ILE A 12 10.22 17.83 -1.05
C ILE A 12 9.31 18.43 -2.13
N SER A 13 9.44 19.73 -2.35
CA SER A 13 8.62 20.48 -3.30
C SER A 13 9.40 20.86 -4.55
N ASN A 14 8.70 21.24 -5.63
CA ASN A 14 9.34 21.76 -6.84
C ASN A 14 9.73 23.24 -6.72
N TRP A 15 9.15 23.94 -5.74
CA TRP A 15 9.36 25.36 -5.52
C TRP A 15 9.06 25.71 -4.07
N MET A 16 10.03 26.32 -3.41
CA MET A 16 9.91 26.93 -2.09
C MET A 16 11.08 27.90 -1.88
N PRO A 17 10.88 29.02 -1.17
CA PRO A 17 11.95 29.98 -0.89
C PRO A 17 13.04 29.43 0.04
N THR A 18 12.66 28.55 0.98
CA THR A 18 13.55 27.81 1.88
C THR A 18 13.03 26.39 2.08
N GLY A 19 13.92 25.43 2.27
CA GLY A 19 13.62 24.00 2.47
C GLY A 19 14.28 23.08 1.43
N VAL A 20 13.63 21.95 1.11
CA VAL A 20 14.20 20.89 0.25
C VAL A 20 13.51 20.82 -1.10
N LEU A 21 14.20 21.26 -2.13
CA LEU A 21 13.70 21.29 -3.50
C LEU A 21 14.00 19.98 -4.23
N ARG A 22 13.02 19.47 -5.00
CA ARG A 22 13.24 18.41 -5.99
C ARG A 22 13.90 19.02 -7.21
N ARG A 23 15.03 18.45 -7.64
CA ARG A 23 15.69 18.83 -8.88
C ARG A 23 15.22 17.99 -10.06
N ILE A 24 15.54 18.45 -11.26
CA ILE A 24 15.34 17.70 -12.50
C ILE A 24 16.21 16.44 -12.46
N GLY A 25 15.71 15.32 -12.99
CA GLY A 25 16.46 14.06 -13.07
C GLY A 25 16.03 13.00 -12.07
N ALA A 26 14.94 13.21 -11.33
CA ALA A 26 14.32 12.17 -10.53
C ALA A 26 13.95 10.96 -11.41
N SER A 27 14.33 9.75 -10.99
CA SER A 27 14.10 8.53 -11.74
C SER A 27 13.80 7.35 -10.83
N GLY A 28 13.31 6.24 -11.41
CA GLY A 28 12.85 5.07 -10.65
C GLY A 28 11.36 5.05 -10.35
N PHE A 29 10.57 5.99 -10.89
CA PHE A 29 9.10 6.07 -10.78
C PHE A 29 8.34 5.37 -11.94
N GLY A 30 9.05 4.92 -12.98
CA GLY A 30 8.50 4.21 -14.15
C GLY A 30 8.10 2.75 -13.91
N MET A 31 8.35 1.83 -14.84
CA MET A 31 8.10 0.39 -14.60
C MET A 31 9.10 -0.21 -13.61
N ALA A 32 8.66 -1.20 -12.84
CA ALA A 32 9.51 -1.86 -11.85
C ALA A 32 10.51 -2.82 -12.53
N PRO A 33 11.74 -2.95 -11.98
CA PRO A 33 12.73 -3.85 -12.53
C PRO A 33 12.24 -5.29 -12.43
N THR A 34 12.51 -6.05 -13.48
CA THR A 34 11.86 -7.34 -13.69
C THR A 34 12.92 -8.40 -13.98
N VAL A 35 12.90 -9.48 -13.20
CA VAL A 35 13.84 -10.61 -13.37
C VAL A 35 13.09 -11.75 -14.05
N ASN A 36 13.44 -11.98 -15.31
CA ASN A 36 12.87 -13.05 -16.13
C ASN A 36 13.67 -14.34 -15.97
N ARG A 37 12.95 -15.46 -15.86
CA ARG A 37 13.56 -16.80 -15.87
C ARG A 37 13.23 -17.47 -17.19
N PHE A 38 14.27 -17.83 -17.92
CA PHE A 38 14.17 -18.61 -19.15
C PHE A 38 14.73 -20.02 -18.92
N ARG A 39 14.19 -20.99 -19.65
CA ARG A 39 14.76 -22.32 -19.77
C ARG A 39 15.20 -22.51 -21.20
N GLU A 40 16.48 -22.80 -21.38
CA GLU A 40 17.04 -23.16 -22.68
C GLU A 40 16.60 -24.59 -23.05
N GLY A 41 16.24 -24.78 -24.31
CA GLY A 41 15.92 -26.08 -24.89
C GLY A 41 17.12 -26.65 -25.65
N ALA A 42 16.98 -27.88 -26.16
CA ALA A 42 17.99 -28.50 -27.04
C ALA A 42 17.93 -27.99 -28.49
N ALA A 43 16.95 -27.14 -28.83
CA ALA A 43 16.78 -26.50 -30.12
C ALA A 43 16.89 -24.97 -29.95
N ASP A 44 16.85 -24.24 -31.07
CA ASP A 44 16.97 -22.78 -31.06
C ASP A 44 15.90 -22.10 -30.20
N GLY A 45 16.36 -21.14 -29.38
CA GLY A 45 15.50 -20.31 -28.55
C GLY A 45 15.35 -20.78 -27.10
N THR A 46 14.57 -20.00 -26.34
CA THR A 46 14.33 -20.24 -24.92
C THR A 46 12.85 -20.21 -24.60
N ARG A 47 12.43 -20.97 -23.59
CA ARG A 47 11.05 -20.95 -23.08
C ARG A 47 11.00 -20.13 -21.81
N PHE A 48 10.10 -19.14 -21.79
CA PHE A 48 9.81 -18.39 -20.58
C PHE A 48 9.25 -19.33 -19.50
N ARG A 49 9.80 -19.25 -18.30
CA ARG A 49 9.41 -20.07 -17.14
C ARG A 49 8.68 -19.28 -16.07
N GLY A 50 8.85 -17.96 -16.06
CA GLY A 50 8.27 -17.10 -15.05
C GLY A 50 9.09 -15.84 -14.85
N GLN A 51 8.55 -14.98 -14.01
CA GLN A 51 9.07 -13.64 -13.78
C GLN A 51 8.81 -13.25 -12.33
N ARG A 52 9.69 -12.42 -11.78
CA ARG A 52 9.44 -11.71 -10.53
C ARG A 52 9.77 -10.24 -10.68
N LYS A 53 9.01 -9.39 -10.01
CA LYS A 53 9.34 -7.97 -9.86
C LYS A 53 10.31 -7.79 -8.68
N GLY A 54 11.36 -7.01 -8.89
CA GLY A 54 12.35 -6.67 -7.86
C GLY A 54 12.05 -5.34 -7.18
N GLY A 55 12.71 -5.10 -6.05
CA GLY A 55 12.75 -3.77 -5.43
C GLY A 55 13.34 -2.73 -6.40
N ARG A 56 12.85 -1.50 -6.31
CA ARG A 56 13.20 -0.42 -7.22
C ARG A 56 14.39 0.36 -6.68
N VAL A 57 15.16 0.98 -7.57
CA VAL A 57 16.14 2.00 -7.19
C VAL A 57 15.58 3.35 -7.65
N ILE A 58 15.33 4.23 -6.69
CA ILE A 58 14.83 5.58 -6.89
C ILE A 58 16.02 6.53 -6.75
N LYS A 59 16.31 7.29 -7.81
CA LYS A 59 17.29 8.37 -7.75
C LYS A 59 16.54 9.67 -7.58
N LEU A 60 16.83 10.38 -6.50
CA LEU A 60 16.15 11.61 -6.13
C LEU A 60 17.18 12.72 -5.94
N PRO A 61 17.42 13.53 -6.98
CA PRO A 61 18.25 14.72 -6.85
C PRO A 61 17.47 15.79 -6.08
N VAL A 62 18.05 16.29 -5.00
CA VAL A 62 17.47 17.31 -4.13
C VAL A 62 18.44 18.48 -3.96
N ALA A 63 17.88 19.66 -3.71
CA ALA A 63 18.63 20.83 -3.30
C ALA A 63 18.10 21.33 -1.95
N PHE A 64 19.01 21.71 -1.06
CA PHE A 64 18.72 22.36 0.20
C PHE A 64 18.91 23.85 0.00
N GLN A 65 17.90 24.62 0.35
CA GLN A 65 17.93 26.08 0.29
C GLN A 65 17.59 26.63 1.67
N GLY A 66 18.37 27.59 2.15
CA GLY A 66 18.14 28.24 3.43
C GLY A 66 18.69 29.66 3.44
N GLU A 67 18.36 30.41 4.49
CA GLU A 67 18.87 31.77 4.70
C GLU A 67 20.23 31.78 5.39
N SER A 68 20.64 30.65 5.97
CA SER A 68 21.92 30.47 6.65
C SER A 68 22.49 29.05 6.51
N GLU A 69 23.79 28.93 6.73
CA GLU A 69 24.48 27.64 6.75
C GLU A 69 23.94 26.69 7.83
N ILE A 70 23.55 27.25 8.99
CA ILE A 70 23.00 26.49 10.11
C ILE A 70 21.68 25.84 9.70
N GLU A 71 20.80 26.58 9.03
CA GLU A 71 19.50 26.07 8.58
C GLU A 71 19.66 24.90 7.61
N ILE A 72 20.61 25.01 6.68
CA ILE A 72 20.90 23.93 5.72
C ILE A 72 21.47 22.71 6.43
N GLN A 73 22.40 22.92 7.36
CA GLN A 73 22.95 21.84 8.16
C GLN A 73 21.85 21.11 8.95
N ASP A 74 20.88 21.83 9.49
CA ASP A 74 19.75 21.25 10.21
C ASP A 74 18.81 20.47 9.29
N LEU A 75 18.53 20.97 8.07
CA LEU A 75 17.76 20.24 7.05
C LEU A 75 18.46 18.95 6.62
N MET A 76 19.77 19.01 6.38
CA MET A 76 20.58 17.84 6.02
C MET A 76 20.60 16.81 7.15
N ARG A 77 20.79 17.24 8.40
CA ARG A 77 20.73 16.37 9.57
C ARG A 77 19.35 15.76 9.77
N LYS A 78 18.27 16.53 9.52
CA LYS A 78 16.90 16.02 9.57
C LYS A 78 16.67 14.93 8.53
N LEU A 79 17.14 15.14 7.29
CA LEU A 79 17.07 14.11 6.25
C LEU A 79 17.82 12.83 6.66
N VAL A 80 19.03 12.96 7.21
CA VAL A 80 19.81 11.79 7.67
C VAL A 80 19.08 11.03 8.79
N ARG A 81 18.40 11.72 9.72
CA ARG A 81 17.58 11.07 10.74
C ARG A 81 16.41 10.30 10.13
N ILE A 82 15.70 10.91 9.19
CA ILE A 82 14.57 10.28 8.49
C ILE A 82 15.02 9.04 7.72
N LEU A 83 16.18 9.10 7.07
CA LEU A 83 16.70 8.00 6.24
C LEU A 83 17.40 6.89 7.04
N ASN A 84 17.50 6.99 8.37
CA ASN A 84 18.21 6.01 9.19
C ASN A 84 17.40 4.71 9.36
N PRO A 85 17.83 3.58 8.74
CA PRO A 85 17.06 2.34 8.76
C PRO A 85 17.10 1.61 10.11
N ARG A 86 17.95 2.05 11.06
CA ARG A 86 18.06 1.39 12.38
C ARG A 86 16.87 1.67 13.29
N VAL A 87 16.15 2.76 13.05
CA VAL A 87 14.97 3.15 13.84
C VAL A 87 13.74 2.52 13.21
N SER A 88 13.49 2.86 11.95
CA SER A 88 12.43 2.31 11.11
C SER A 88 12.73 2.60 9.65
N LEU A 89 12.03 1.93 8.74
CA LEU A 89 12.12 2.23 7.31
C LEU A 89 11.52 3.61 7.04
N ALA A 90 12.15 4.38 6.14
CA ALA A 90 11.59 5.63 5.68
C ALA A 90 10.51 5.35 4.64
N THR A 91 9.40 6.10 4.68
CA THR A 91 8.33 5.99 3.70
C THR A 91 8.38 7.20 2.77
N LEU A 92 8.46 6.95 1.46
CA LEU A 92 8.38 7.96 0.42
C LEU A 92 6.94 8.07 -0.07
N PHE A 93 6.36 9.26 0.08
CA PHE A 93 5.04 9.60 -0.43
C PHE A 93 5.15 10.45 -1.69
N VAL A 94 4.34 10.10 -2.68
CA VAL A 94 4.07 10.88 -3.88
C VAL A 94 2.60 11.26 -3.88
N THR A 95 2.36 12.57 -3.86
CA THR A 95 1.03 13.16 -3.88
C THR A 95 0.79 13.71 -5.28
N TYR A 96 -0.28 13.27 -5.91
CA TYR A 96 -0.76 13.80 -7.19
C TYR A 96 -1.53 15.10 -6.99
N ASP A 97 -1.75 15.84 -8.07
CA ASP A 97 -2.49 17.10 -8.07
C ASP A 97 -3.96 16.93 -7.64
N ASP A 98 -4.53 15.73 -7.82
CA ASP A 98 -5.89 15.37 -7.36
C ASP A 98 -5.95 15.04 -5.85
N GLY A 99 -4.82 15.05 -5.16
CA GLY A 99 -4.69 14.71 -3.75
C GLY A 99 -4.52 13.22 -3.47
N THR A 100 -4.49 12.36 -4.49
CA THR A 100 -4.20 10.93 -4.34
C THR A 100 -2.77 10.76 -3.85
N GLU A 101 -2.58 9.99 -2.78
CA GLU A 101 -1.27 9.72 -2.21
C GLU A 101 -0.88 8.26 -2.39
N LEU A 102 0.29 8.05 -3.00
CA LEU A 102 0.91 6.75 -3.14
C LEU A 102 2.20 6.72 -2.34
N PHE A 103 2.49 5.59 -1.69
CA PHE A 103 3.67 5.44 -0.86
C PHE A 103 4.45 4.17 -1.15
N THR A 104 5.74 4.20 -0.82
CA THR A 104 6.59 3.02 -0.77
C THR A 104 7.65 3.17 0.31
N ASP A 105 7.97 2.08 0.99
CA ASP A 105 9.07 2.08 1.95
C ASP A 105 10.41 1.97 1.23
N VAL A 106 11.37 2.76 1.71
CA VAL A 106 12.69 2.92 1.10
C VAL A 106 13.80 2.87 2.15
N VAL A 107 14.97 2.43 1.69
CA VAL A 107 16.22 2.42 2.43
C VAL A 107 17.23 3.26 1.68
N PHE A 108 17.99 4.10 2.39
CA PHE A 108 19.08 4.84 1.78
C PHE A 108 20.20 3.91 1.33
N ALA A 109 20.54 3.95 0.04
CA ALA A 109 21.53 3.08 -0.59
C ALA A 109 22.84 3.80 -0.92
N GLY A 110 22.82 5.13 -1.05
CA GLY A 110 24.02 5.92 -1.29
C GLY A 110 23.75 7.28 -1.92
N GLY A 111 24.83 7.98 -2.25
CA GLY A 111 24.80 9.38 -2.67
C GLY A 111 24.84 10.32 -1.46
N GLY A 112 24.22 11.49 -1.58
CA GLY A 112 24.21 12.49 -0.49
C GLY A 112 25.58 13.05 -0.13
N ASP A 113 26.52 13.01 -1.07
CA ASP A 113 27.85 13.58 -0.89
C ASP A 113 27.83 15.10 -1.13
N HIS A 114 28.72 15.82 -0.44
CA HIS A 114 28.84 17.26 -0.52
C HIS A 114 30.26 17.64 -0.95
N ILE A 115 30.38 18.27 -2.12
CA ILE A 115 31.66 18.81 -2.59
C ILE A 115 31.84 20.23 -2.04
N PHE A 116 32.85 20.43 -1.21
CA PHE A 116 33.19 21.75 -0.69
C PHE A 116 33.94 22.58 -1.74
N GLY A 117 33.49 23.82 -1.99
CA GLY A 117 34.30 24.85 -2.67
C GLY A 117 34.15 25.01 -4.19
N GLU A 118 33.25 24.28 -4.85
CA GLU A 118 32.89 24.51 -6.27
C GLU A 118 31.45 25.02 -6.40
N GLY A 119 31.22 25.88 -7.42
CA GLY A 119 30.08 26.80 -7.61
C GLY A 119 28.65 26.23 -7.67
N THR A 120 28.46 25.00 -7.23
CA THR A 120 27.18 24.35 -7.00
C THR A 120 26.73 24.46 -5.54
N ASN A 121 27.65 24.75 -4.61
CA ASN A 121 27.37 24.81 -3.18
C ASN A 121 27.79 26.17 -2.60
N SER A 122 26.89 26.80 -1.85
CA SER A 122 27.06 28.08 -1.16
C SER A 122 26.68 27.92 0.31
N LEU A 123 26.94 28.93 1.15
CA LEU A 123 26.48 28.97 2.53
C LEU A 123 24.94 28.84 2.66
N THR A 124 24.21 29.13 1.58
CA THR A 124 22.75 29.13 1.52
C THR A 124 22.17 28.13 0.52
N PHE A 125 23.02 27.26 -0.06
CA PHE A 125 22.57 26.29 -1.05
C PHE A 125 23.45 25.04 -1.10
N ALA A 126 22.86 23.85 -1.09
CA ALA A 126 23.59 22.59 -1.27
C ALA A 126 22.80 21.60 -2.12
N GLU A 127 23.48 20.82 -2.96
CA GLU A 127 22.81 19.81 -3.80
C GLU A 127 23.25 18.40 -3.44
N TRP A 128 22.29 17.47 -3.34
CA TRP A 128 22.54 16.05 -3.10
C TRP A 128 21.78 15.17 -4.09
N ASP A 129 22.48 14.19 -4.65
CA ASP A 129 21.86 13.11 -5.40
C ASP A 129 21.65 11.91 -4.48
N LEU A 130 20.39 11.63 -4.12
CA LEU A 130 20.06 10.51 -3.24
C LEU A 130 19.73 9.27 -4.06
N THR A 131 20.26 8.13 -3.66
CA THR A 131 19.86 6.82 -4.18
C THR A 131 19.15 6.05 -3.09
N LEU A 132 17.88 5.74 -3.31
CA LEU A 132 16.98 5.05 -2.39
C LEU A 132 16.60 3.70 -2.99
N GLN A 133 16.67 2.63 -2.20
CA GLN A 133 16.22 1.30 -2.60
C GLN A 133 14.86 1.01 -1.96
N SER A 134 13.85 0.73 -2.76
CA SER A 134 12.52 0.36 -2.28
C SER A 134 12.45 -1.13 -1.89
N THR A 135 11.71 -1.41 -0.82
CA THR A 135 11.37 -2.78 -0.38
C THR A 135 10.32 -3.45 -1.27
N SER A 136 9.55 -2.66 -2.03
CA SER A 136 8.44 -3.10 -2.88
C SER A 136 8.68 -2.70 -4.33
N ALA A 137 8.17 -3.50 -5.26
CA ALA A 137 8.14 -3.14 -6.68
C ALA A 137 7.08 -2.07 -7.00
N TYR A 138 6.07 -1.95 -6.16
CA TYR A 138 4.86 -1.17 -6.40
C TYR A 138 4.69 -0.08 -5.36
N PHE A 139 4.12 1.04 -5.78
CA PHE A 139 3.61 2.07 -4.89
C PHE A 139 2.22 1.67 -4.41
N THR A 140 1.96 1.83 -3.13
CA THR A 140 0.69 1.45 -2.49
C THR A 140 -0.12 2.70 -2.23
N SER A 141 -1.41 2.67 -2.53
CA SER A 141 -2.31 3.76 -2.19
C SER A 141 -2.38 3.95 -0.68
N ALA A 142 -2.25 5.19 -0.20
CA ALA A 142 -2.52 5.54 1.18
C ALA A 142 -4.01 5.37 1.51
N GLU A 143 -4.88 5.59 0.52
CA GLU A 143 -6.30 5.31 0.61
C GLU A 143 -6.59 3.83 0.37
N SER A 144 -7.38 3.23 1.25
CA SER A 144 -7.89 1.88 1.07
C SER A 144 -9.27 1.89 0.43
N VAL A 145 -9.58 0.82 -0.30
CA VAL A 145 -10.90 0.54 -0.84
C VAL A 145 -11.63 -0.34 0.16
N ASP A 146 -12.80 0.12 0.60
CA ASP A 146 -13.64 -0.56 1.57
C ASP A 146 -14.93 -1.06 0.91
N VAL A 147 -15.14 -2.36 1.00
CA VAL A 147 -16.35 -3.03 0.56
C VAL A 147 -17.08 -3.55 1.79
N LYS A 148 -18.31 -3.07 2.00
CA LYS A 148 -19.14 -3.47 3.16
C LYS A 148 -20.29 -4.34 2.68
N ILE A 149 -20.43 -5.49 3.32
CA ILE A 149 -21.44 -6.51 3.03
C ILE A 149 -22.22 -6.78 4.30
N ASP A 150 -23.52 -6.56 4.23
CA ASP A 150 -24.42 -6.59 5.37
C ASP A 150 -25.49 -7.67 5.16
N ALA A 151 -25.60 -8.62 6.11
CA ALA A 151 -26.60 -9.70 6.02
C ALA A 151 -28.02 -9.21 6.35
N GLY A 152 -28.12 -8.22 7.24
CA GLY A 152 -29.35 -7.48 7.47
C GLY A 152 -29.45 -6.37 6.44
N GLY A 153 -30.25 -6.57 5.40
CA GLY A 153 -30.64 -5.55 4.42
C GLY A 153 -31.34 -4.38 5.11
N ASN A 154 -30.59 -3.55 5.80
CA ASN A 154 -30.98 -2.21 6.12
C ASN A 154 -30.33 -1.38 5.02
N SER A 155 -31.15 -0.85 4.12
CA SER A 155 -30.81 0.28 3.27
C SER A 155 -30.39 1.45 4.18
N GLY A 156 -29.15 1.37 4.66
CA GLY A 156 -28.53 2.33 5.53
C GLY A 156 -28.36 3.59 4.73
N ARG A 157 -29.29 4.53 4.94
CA ARG A 157 -29.23 5.93 4.56
C ARG A 157 -27.76 6.35 4.43
N GLY A 158 -27.38 6.75 3.22
CA GLY A 158 -26.03 7.21 2.92
C GLY A 158 -25.51 8.10 4.05
N LEU A 159 -24.33 7.75 4.56
CA LEU A 159 -23.58 8.55 5.52
C LEU A 159 -23.05 9.81 4.82
N ILE A 160 -23.96 10.67 4.37
CA ILE A 160 -23.69 12.09 4.18
C ILE A 160 -24.51 12.80 5.25
N LYS A 161 -24.03 12.74 6.50
CA LYS A 161 -24.35 13.80 7.45
C LYS A 161 -23.46 14.97 7.07
N THR A 162 -24.07 15.96 6.42
CA THR A 162 -23.54 17.32 6.28
C THR A 162 -23.10 17.82 7.65
N GLY A 163 -21.79 17.89 7.89
CA GLY A 163 -21.23 18.50 9.10
C GLY A 163 -19.98 17.81 9.64
N SER A 164 -18.82 18.44 9.40
CA SER A 164 -17.63 18.42 10.27
C SER A 164 -16.91 17.08 10.47
N MET A 165 -16.00 16.78 9.53
CA MET A 165 -14.70 16.07 9.62
C MET A 165 -14.52 15.08 8.46
N GLY A 166 -13.43 15.22 7.72
CA GLY A 166 -13.22 14.66 6.38
C GLY A 166 -13.22 13.14 6.33
N LEU A 167 -14.31 12.58 5.79
CA LEU A 167 -14.43 11.18 5.35
C LEU A 167 -14.62 11.07 3.83
N SER A 168 -14.32 12.13 3.06
CA SER A 168 -14.52 12.18 1.61
C SER A 168 -13.58 11.28 0.80
N ARG A 169 -12.65 10.61 1.46
CA ARG A 169 -11.56 9.81 0.87
C ARG A 169 -11.76 8.30 0.99
N LEU A 170 -12.97 7.86 1.33
CA LEU A 170 -13.30 6.45 1.48
C LEU A 170 -14.28 6.05 0.37
N ARG A 171 -13.77 5.32 -0.64
CA ARG A 171 -14.61 4.78 -1.71
C ARG A 171 -15.38 3.58 -1.17
N VAL A 172 -16.60 3.83 -0.70
CA VAL A 172 -17.52 2.79 -0.24
C VAL A 172 -18.29 2.26 -1.44
N SER A 173 -18.09 0.99 -1.77
CA SER A 173 -19.06 0.24 -2.57
C SER A 173 -20.02 -0.47 -1.61
N SER A 174 -21.32 -0.24 -1.78
CA SER A 174 -22.36 -0.89 -0.98
C SER A 174 -22.82 -2.16 -1.70
N ALA A 175 -22.66 -3.33 -1.05
CA ALA A 175 -23.17 -4.60 -1.57
C ALA A 175 -24.15 -5.23 -0.57
N SER A 176 -25.29 -5.70 -1.10
CA SER A 176 -26.37 -6.32 -0.35
C SER A 176 -26.25 -7.84 -0.40
N VAL A 177 -26.32 -8.46 0.79
CA VAL A 177 -26.63 -9.88 1.04
C VAL A 177 -25.55 -10.88 0.60
N ILE A 178 -25.29 -11.82 1.50
CA ILE A 178 -24.57 -13.09 1.30
C ILE A 178 -24.90 -13.64 -0.11
N GLY A 179 -23.93 -13.54 -1.02
CA GLY A 179 -24.09 -13.68 -2.47
C GLY A 179 -22.84 -13.22 -3.23
N SER A 180 -22.97 -12.84 -4.50
CA SER A 180 -21.87 -12.36 -5.34
C SER A 180 -21.68 -10.84 -5.26
N VAL A 181 -20.45 -10.38 -5.04
CA VAL A 181 -20.08 -8.97 -4.90
C VAL A 181 -19.07 -8.61 -5.97
N GLU A 182 -19.31 -7.55 -6.73
CA GLU A 182 -18.31 -7.01 -7.65
C GLU A 182 -17.39 -6.04 -6.92
N VAL A 183 -16.09 -6.28 -7.03
CA VAL A 183 -15.02 -5.44 -6.48
C VAL A 183 -14.12 -4.99 -7.62
N ASP A 184 -13.84 -3.69 -7.68
CA ASP A 184 -12.95 -3.11 -8.68
C ASP A 184 -11.63 -2.72 -8.03
N ASN A 185 -10.53 -3.31 -8.50
CA ASN A 185 -9.17 -2.92 -8.09
C ASN A 185 -8.63 -1.91 -9.12
N PRO A 186 -8.53 -0.61 -8.77
CA PRO A 186 -8.03 0.42 -9.70
C PRO A 186 -6.50 0.37 -9.88
N GLY A 187 -5.79 -0.48 -9.14
CA GLY A 187 -4.34 -0.62 -9.25
C GLY A 187 -3.91 -1.43 -10.47
N ASP A 188 -2.59 -1.42 -10.74
CA ASP A 188 -1.96 -2.16 -11.84
C ASP A 188 -1.46 -3.55 -11.43
N ALA A 189 -1.54 -3.88 -10.12
CA ALA A 189 -1.08 -5.13 -9.57
C ALA A 189 -2.07 -5.75 -8.59
N ASP A 190 -1.88 -7.05 -8.33
CA ASP A 190 -2.66 -7.81 -7.36
C ASP A 190 -2.61 -7.12 -5.98
N ALA A 191 -3.81 -6.80 -5.48
CA ALA A 191 -4.00 -6.23 -4.16
C ALA A 191 -4.34 -7.33 -3.15
N PHE A 192 -3.83 -7.22 -1.94
CA PHE A 192 -4.04 -8.21 -0.89
C PHE A 192 -5.12 -7.72 0.07
N PRO A 193 -6.33 -8.30 0.05
CA PRO A 193 -7.39 -7.89 0.95
C PRO A 193 -7.17 -8.35 2.40
N ILE A 194 -7.68 -7.54 3.32
CA ILE A 194 -7.90 -7.85 4.72
C ILE A 194 -9.41 -8.00 4.90
N TRP A 195 -9.84 -9.18 5.30
CA TRP A 195 -11.24 -9.47 5.60
C TRP A 195 -11.49 -9.30 7.08
N LEU A 196 -12.58 -8.62 7.42
CA LEU A 196 -13.11 -8.53 8.78
C LEU A 196 -14.53 -9.13 8.76
N VAL A 197 -14.71 -10.24 9.47
CA VAL A 197 -15.98 -10.97 9.54
C VAL A 197 -16.54 -10.83 10.96
N GLU A 198 -17.68 -10.16 11.09
CA GLU A 198 -18.40 -9.92 12.34
C GLU A 198 -19.64 -10.82 12.38
N GLY A 199 -19.79 -11.57 13.48
CA GLY A 199 -20.89 -12.51 13.69
C GLY A 199 -22.20 -11.86 14.15
N PRO A 200 -23.24 -12.68 14.40
CA PRO A 200 -23.17 -14.14 14.49
C PRO A 200 -23.20 -14.83 13.11
N GLY A 201 -22.59 -16.00 13.00
CA GLY A 201 -22.77 -16.91 11.87
C GLY A 201 -21.75 -18.05 11.85
N HIS A 202 -21.93 -18.98 10.92
CA HIS A 202 -21.12 -20.19 10.75
C HIS A 202 -20.75 -20.43 9.28
N HIS A 203 -19.71 -21.22 9.03
CA HIS A 203 -19.31 -21.63 7.67
C HIS A 203 -19.16 -20.43 6.72
N PHE A 204 -18.31 -19.48 7.09
CA PHE A 204 -18.01 -18.35 6.20
C PHE A 204 -17.14 -18.83 5.04
N HIS A 205 -17.60 -18.65 3.82
CA HIS A 205 -16.88 -19.04 2.60
C HIS A 205 -16.75 -17.85 1.68
N ALA A 206 -15.54 -17.64 1.17
CA ALA A 206 -15.21 -16.62 0.20
C ALA A 206 -14.45 -17.24 -0.97
N ASP A 207 -14.91 -16.98 -2.19
CA ASP A 207 -14.36 -17.55 -3.43
C ASP A 207 -14.22 -16.49 -4.53
N VAL A 208 -13.11 -16.58 -5.27
CA VAL A 208 -12.87 -15.85 -6.51
C VAL A 208 -12.41 -16.84 -7.58
N TYR A 209 -13.18 -16.95 -8.67
CA TYR A 209 -12.88 -17.84 -9.80
C TYR A 209 -12.61 -19.32 -9.42
N GLY A 210 -13.26 -19.83 -8.36
CA GLY A 210 -13.04 -21.21 -7.86
C GLY A 210 -11.83 -21.37 -6.94
N ALA A 211 -11.15 -20.28 -6.59
CA ALA A 211 -10.11 -20.19 -5.58
C ALA A 211 -10.63 -19.45 -4.35
N GLY A 212 -10.70 -20.13 -3.20
CA GLY A 212 -11.31 -19.57 -2.00
C GLY A 212 -10.82 -20.17 -0.70
N PHE A 213 -11.39 -19.68 0.39
CA PHE A 213 -11.21 -20.24 1.73
C PHE A 213 -12.55 -20.36 2.44
N THR A 214 -12.62 -21.33 3.35
CA THR A 214 -13.77 -21.54 4.22
C THR A 214 -13.31 -21.47 5.67
N TYR A 215 -14.06 -20.79 6.50
CA TYR A 215 -13.90 -20.75 7.95
C TYR A 215 -15.10 -21.45 8.58
N ASP A 216 -14.86 -22.64 9.14
CA ASP A 216 -15.91 -23.55 9.59
C ASP A 216 -16.42 -23.23 11.00
N SER A 217 -15.57 -22.59 11.81
CA SER A 217 -15.89 -22.29 13.21
C SER A 217 -16.94 -21.18 13.35
N ALA A 218 -17.59 -21.15 14.51
CA ALA A 218 -18.55 -20.10 14.85
C ALA A 218 -17.88 -18.73 14.86
N VAL A 219 -18.56 -17.73 14.30
CA VAL A 219 -18.24 -16.32 14.50
C VAL A 219 -19.28 -15.78 15.46
N GLU A 220 -18.86 -15.37 16.65
CA GLU A 220 -19.76 -14.84 17.68
C GLU A 220 -19.83 -13.31 17.63
N VAL A 221 -20.88 -12.74 18.23
CA VAL A 221 -21.00 -11.29 18.38
C VAL A 221 -19.91 -10.78 19.32
N GLY A 222 -19.17 -9.76 18.88
CA GLY A 222 -18.09 -9.15 19.66
C GLY A 222 -16.73 -9.83 19.50
N ASN A 223 -16.65 -10.89 18.70
CA ASN A 223 -15.42 -11.64 18.46
C ASN A 223 -15.14 -11.75 16.94
N PRO A 224 -14.73 -10.63 16.31
CA PRO A 224 -14.58 -10.56 14.86
C PRO A 224 -13.30 -11.23 14.37
N ILE A 225 -13.40 -11.95 13.27
CA ILE A 225 -12.25 -12.62 12.66
C ILE A 225 -11.64 -11.70 11.61
N THR A 226 -10.32 -11.56 11.66
CA THR A 226 -9.52 -10.84 10.68
C THR A 226 -8.68 -11.84 9.88
N VAL A 227 -8.90 -11.89 8.56
CA VAL A 227 -8.10 -12.70 7.62
C VAL A 227 -7.25 -11.76 6.78
N ASN A 228 -5.93 -11.79 6.96
CA ASN A 228 -4.98 -11.05 6.15
C ASN A 228 -4.39 -11.97 5.09
N THR A 229 -4.72 -11.71 3.83
CA THR A 229 -4.28 -12.54 2.69
C THR A 229 -2.81 -12.38 2.34
N ARG A 230 -2.18 -11.25 2.70
CA ARG A 230 -0.75 -10.98 2.46
C ARG A 230 0.12 -11.80 3.39
N ASP A 231 -0.17 -11.74 4.68
CA ASP A 231 0.60 -12.41 5.73
C ASP A 231 0.12 -13.84 5.98
N LYS A 232 -0.99 -14.23 5.32
CA LYS A 232 -1.67 -15.51 5.47
C LYS A 232 -2.04 -15.81 6.91
N SER A 233 -2.46 -14.79 7.64
CA SER A 233 -2.82 -14.88 9.06
C SER A 233 -4.32 -14.80 9.24
N VAL A 234 -4.83 -15.60 10.17
CA VAL A 234 -6.21 -15.52 10.66
C VAL A 234 -6.19 -15.28 12.15
N THR A 235 -6.71 -14.15 12.58
CA THR A 235 -6.68 -13.71 13.97
C THR A 235 -8.04 -13.26 14.45
N ASP A 236 -8.24 -13.36 15.74
CA ASP A 236 -9.40 -12.93 16.49
C ASP A 236 -8.94 -12.15 17.73
N VAL A 237 -9.85 -11.65 18.57
CA VAL A 237 -9.54 -10.84 19.76
C VAL A 237 -8.56 -11.57 20.71
N ASN A 238 -8.61 -12.90 20.73
CA ASN A 238 -7.80 -13.75 21.59
C ASN A 238 -6.48 -14.24 20.94
N GLY A 239 -6.23 -13.92 19.66
CA GLY A 239 -5.01 -14.31 18.95
C GLY A 239 -5.27 -15.11 17.67
N SER A 240 -4.32 -15.97 17.28
CA SER A 240 -4.41 -16.74 16.03
C SER A 240 -5.47 -17.84 16.11
N VAL A 241 -6.39 -17.86 15.14
CA VAL A 241 -7.49 -18.85 15.04
C VAL A 241 -7.41 -19.64 13.73
N TYR A 242 -6.19 -19.89 13.26
CA TYR A 242 -5.93 -20.60 12.00
C TYR A 242 -6.57 -21.99 11.92
N THR A 243 -6.77 -22.66 13.06
CA THR A 243 -7.43 -23.97 13.16
C THR A 243 -8.90 -23.96 12.74
N GLY A 244 -9.53 -22.78 12.67
CA GLY A 244 -10.91 -22.64 12.21
C GLY A 244 -11.07 -22.64 10.68
N LEU A 245 -9.96 -22.57 9.93
CA LEU A 245 -9.98 -22.71 8.47
C LEU A 245 -10.14 -24.16 8.04
N ALA A 246 -10.91 -24.37 6.97
CA ALA A 246 -11.03 -25.65 6.29
C ALA A 246 -9.70 -26.09 5.66
N ASP A 247 -9.63 -27.36 5.23
CA ASP A 247 -8.46 -27.92 4.57
C ASP A 247 -8.11 -27.18 3.27
N ALA A 248 -6.79 -26.99 3.05
CA ALA A 248 -6.22 -26.34 1.87
C ALA A 248 -6.82 -24.95 1.51
N PRO A 249 -6.83 -23.98 2.46
CA PRO A 249 -7.39 -22.66 2.21
C PRO A 249 -6.51 -21.89 1.23
N LEU A 250 -7.12 -21.33 0.18
CA LEU A 250 -6.42 -20.46 -0.77
C LEU A 250 -6.78 -19.00 -0.50
N LEU A 251 -5.94 -18.35 0.28
CA LEU A 251 -6.03 -16.90 0.51
C LEU A 251 -5.61 -16.19 -0.78
N PHE A 252 -6.59 -15.68 -1.51
CA PHE A 252 -6.43 -15.08 -2.83
C PHE A 252 -6.14 -13.58 -2.76
N ALA A 253 -5.48 -13.07 -3.79
CA ALA A 253 -5.34 -11.64 -4.05
C ALA A 253 -6.40 -11.19 -5.06
N ILE A 254 -6.73 -9.89 -5.07
CA ILE A 254 -7.67 -9.31 -6.03
C ILE A 254 -6.86 -8.80 -7.23
N PRO A 255 -7.04 -9.38 -8.42
CA PRO A 255 -6.34 -8.92 -9.61
C PRO A 255 -6.81 -7.51 -10.01
N PRO A 256 -6.02 -6.76 -10.79
CA PRO A 256 -6.42 -5.50 -11.39
C PRO A 256 -7.75 -5.59 -12.16
N GLY A 257 -8.58 -4.55 -12.02
CA GLY A 257 -9.89 -4.46 -12.66
C GLY A 257 -11.01 -5.11 -11.85
N ARG A 258 -12.11 -5.44 -12.54
CA ARG A 258 -13.34 -5.95 -11.91
C ARG A 258 -13.26 -7.44 -11.64
N THR A 259 -13.49 -7.80 -10.39
CA THR A 259 -13.53 -9.17 -9.90
C THR A 259 -14.85 -9.43 -9.20
N THR A 260 -15.50 -10.55 -9.50
CA THR A 260 -16.70 -10.99 -8.77
C THR A 260 -16.31 -11.97 -7.67
N ILE A 261 -16.62 -11.64 -6.43
CA ILE A 261 -16.36 -12.46 -5.25
C ILE A 261 -17.66 -13.11 -4.80
N ASN A 262 -17.66 -14.43 -4.64
CA ASN A 262 -18.81 -15.16 -4.08
C ASN A 262 -18.62 -15.32 -2.58
N LEU A 263 -19.65 -14.94 -1.81
CA LEU A 263 -19.65 -15.01 -0.36
C LEU A 263 -20.85 -15.82 0.12
N SER A 264 -20.62 -16.79 1.00
CA SER A 264 -21.70 -17.50 1.69
C SER A 264 -21.39 -17.61 3.18
N MET A 265 -22.43 -17.49 4.01
CA MET A 265 -22.34 -17.66 5.46
C MET A 265 -23.70 -18.18 5.96
N GLN A 266 -23.68 -19.09 6.92
CA GLN A 266 -24.87 -19.71 7.52
C GLN A 266 -25.16 -19.09 8.90
N ASP A 267 -26.37 -19.29 9.40
CA ASP A 267 -26.82 -18.81 10.73
C ASP A 267 -26.62 -17.30 10.98
N THR A 268 -26.69 -16.50 9.91
CA THR A 268 -26.51 -15.06 9.97
C THR A 268 -27.77 -14.34 10.43
N ASN A 269 -27.59 -13.19 11.09
CA ASN A 269 -28.70 -12.31 11.46
C ASN A 269 -28.38 -10.83 11.11
N GLY A 270 -29.21 -9.89 11.58
CA GLY A 270 -29.03 -8.46 11.30
C GLY A 270 -27.75 -7.82 11.89
N GLN A 271 -27.00 -8.54 12.73
CA GLN A 271 -25.72 -8.12 13.29
C GLN A 271 -24.52 -8.61 12.48
N THR A 272 -24.70 -9.57 11.57
CA THR A 272 -23.62 -10.10 10.73
C THR A 272 -23.15 -9.03 9.73
N ARG A 273 -21.84 -8.75 9.75
CA ARG A 273 -21.19 -7.80 8.84
C ARG A 273 -19.92 -8.43 8.30
N VAL A 274 -19.68 -8.27 7.01
CA VAL A 274 -18.41 -8.63 6.39
C VAL A 274 -17.84 -7.37 5.75
N ARG A 275 -16.58 -7.08 6.05
CA ARG A 275 -15.86 -5.97 5.43
C ARG A 275 -14.62 -6.50 4.74
N LEU A 276 -14.39 -6.02 3.54
CA LEU A 276 -13.18 -6.25 2.80
C LEU A 276 -12.49 -4.91 2.59
N ASN A 277 -11.24 -4.82 3.06
CA ASN A 277 -10.40 -3.67 2.87
C ASN A 277 -9.16 -4.08 2.06
N PHE A 278 -8.78 -3.32 1.05
CA PHE A 278 -7.50 -3.50 0.38
C PHE A 278 -6.92 -2.16 -0.06
N GLN A 279 -5.60 -2.11 -0.19
CA GLN A 279 -4.91 -0.95 -0.75
C GLN A 279 -4.50 -1.26 -2.20
N PRO A 280 -4.99 -0.49 -3.19
CA PRO A 280 -4.55 -0.61 -4.57
C PRO A 280 -3.03 -0.41 -4.70
N ARG A 281 -2.42 -1.12 -5.65
CA ARG A 281 -0.98 -1.09 -5.89
C ARG A 281 -0.71 -0.68 -7.33
N TYR A 282 0.13 0.32 -7.52
CA TYR A 282 0.45 0.91 -8.81
C TYR A 282 1.88 0.61 -9.19
N GLU A 283 2.10 0.29 -10.47
CA GLU A 283 3.45 0.03 -10.98
C GLU A 283 4.15 1.34 -11.36
N VAL A 284 3.41 2.34 -11.85
CA VAL A 284 3.99 3.59 -12.35
C VAL A 284 3.46 4.79 -11.56
N VAL A 285 4.34 5.78 -11.36
CA VAL A 285 4.00 7.07 -10.77
C VAL A 285 4.58 8.19 -11.63
N ILE A 286 3.86 9.30 -11.78
CA ILE A 286 4.22 10.45 -12.64
C ILE A 286 4.28 11.72 -11.80
#